data_AF-M0NE53-F1
#
_entry.id   AF-M0NE53-F1
#
_cell.length_a   1.000
_cell.length_b   1.000
_cell.length_c   1.000
_cell.angle_alpha   90.00
_cell.angle_beta   90.00
_cell.angle_gamma   90.00
#
_symmetry.space_group_name_H-M   'P 1'
#
loop_
_entity.id
_entity.type
_entity.pdbx_description
1 polymer ?
#
loop_
_entity_poly.entity_id
_entity_poly.type
_entity_poly.pdbx_seq_one_letter_code
_entity_poly.pdbx_strand_id
1 'polypeptide(L)'
;MKQPLSTFVTGANYPKSDAFPVLAGDAGVHEDLDSAIFVFDKGYVHYGRFASMKNEGMDFVTPLKDNTKHEVVDTLHDFEHEQSDSEEVRVIDEDIELGTVGREYQKVTVMHDDDDDEVYLTTLSSDEFDALEVALIYGVRWLIEIMFRELKQYTNIQRFTVQS
;
A
#
# COMPACT_ATOMS: atom_id res chain seq x y z
N MET A 1 7.11 -14.13 -27.42
CA MET A 1 8.34 -14.53 -26.69
C MET A 1 8.00 -14.44 -25.21
N LYS A 2 8.15 -15.50 -24.41
CA LYS A 2 7.80 -15.43 -22.98
C LYS A 2 8.89 -14.63 -22.26
N GLN A 3 8.56 -13.44 -21.79
CA GLN A 3 9.40 -12.63 -20.92
C GLN A 3 9.28 -13.23 -19.51
N PRO A 4 10.37 -13.60 -18.83
CA PRO A 4 10.29 -13.94 -17.42
C PRO A 4 9.96 -12.68 -16.62
N LEU A 5 8.91 -12.71 -15.79
CA LEU A 5 8.78 -11.72 -14.71
C LEU A 5 10.02 -11.87 -13.83
N SER A 6 10.80 -10.80 -13.68
CA SER A 6 12.00 -10.83 -12.87
C SER A 6 11.64 -11.13 -11.40
N THR A 7 12.59 -11.68 -10.65
CA THR A 7 12.43 -11.91 -9.22
C THR A 7 13.67 -11.41 -8.51
N PHE A 8 13.51 -10.39 -7.67
CA PHE A 8 14.59 -9.84 -6.86
C PHE A 8 14.39 -10.20 -5.39
N VAL A 9 15.43 -10.76 -4.77
CA VAL A 9 15.49 -10.95 -3.32
C VAL A 9 16.24 -9.76 -2.74
N THR A 10 15.56 -8.91 -1.97
CA THR A 10 16.20 -7.77 -1.30
C THR A 10 16.77 -8.20 0.05
N GLY A 11 17.94 -7.66 0.42
CA GLY A 11 18.56 -7.92 1.73
C GLY A 11 17.81 -7.25 2.88
N ALA A 12 18.10 -7.67 4.13
CA ALA A 12 17.37 -7.25 5.34
C ALA A 12 17.40 -5.73 5.64
N ASN A 13 18.33 -4.96 5.04
CA ASN A 13 18.36 -3.50 5.14
C ASN A 13 17.45 -2.87 4.07
N TYR A 14 16.15 -3.03 4.29
CA TYR A 14 15.06 -2.65 3.38
C TYR A 14 14.85 -1.13 3.10
N PRO A 15 15.21 -0.17 3.98
CA PRO A 15 14.87 1.23 3.71
C PRO A 15 15.69 1.90 2.59
N LYS A 16 16.65 1.20 1.95
CA LYS A 16 17.52 1.74 0.88
C LYS A 16 17.65 0.83 -0.36
N SER A 17 16.72 -0.08 -0.60
CA SER A 17 16.84 -0.99 -1.75
C SER A 17 16.41 -0.30 -3.05
N ASP A 18 17.27 -0.33 -4.07
CA ASP A 18 17.00 0.15 -5.44
C ASP A 18 16.13 -0.83 -6.26
N ALA A 19 15.63 -1.91 -5.65
CA ALA A 19 14.89 -2.95 -6.37
C ALA A 19 13.50 -2.50 -6.86
N PHE A 20 12.90 -1.49 -6.24
CA PHE A 20 11.52 -1.08 -6.54
C PHE A 20 11.39 -0.34 -7.88
N PRO A 21 12.27 0.63 -8.20
CA PRO A 21 12.33 1.19 -9.55
C PRO A 21 12.55 0.14 -10.64
N VAL A 22 13.36 -0.89 -10.37
CA VAL A 22 13.59 -1.99 -11.33
C VAL A 22 12.33 -2.82 -11.53
N LEU A 23 11.64 -3.18 -10.45
CA LEU A 23 10.36 -3.91 -10.52
C LEU A 23 9.26 -3.09 -11.23
N ALA A 24 9.20 -1.78 -10.98
CA ALA A 24 8.27 -0.89 -11.69
C ALA A 24 8.55 -0.89 -13.20
N GLY A 25 9.83 -0.84 -13.58
CA GLY A 25 10.26 -0.90 -14.98
C GLY A 25 9.87 -2.20 -15.67
N ASP A 26 9.92 -3.33 -14.96
CA ASP A 26 9.53 -4.63 -15.53
C ASP A 26 8.02 -4.77 -15.76
N ALA A 27 7.20 -4.11 -14.94
CA ALA A 27 5.76 -4.09 -15.13
C ALA A 27 5.40 -3.40 -16.46
N GLY A 28 5.93 -2.21 -16.72
CA GLY A 28 5.66 -1.43 -17.94
C GLY A 28 6.24 -2.01 -19.25
N VAL A 29 6.89 -3.18 -19.20
CA VAL A 29 7.44 -3.89 -20.38
C VAL A 29 6.51 -5.02 -20.85
N HIS A 30 5.56 -5.45 -20.02
CA HIS A 30 4.63 -6.52 -20.38
C HIS A 30 3.37 -5.94 -21.04
N GLU A 31 2.95 -6.50 -22.18
CA GLU A 31 1.82 -5.99 -22.98
C GLU A 31 0.48 -5.94 -22.21
N ASP A 32 0.36 -6.75 -21.15
CA ASP A 32 -0.83 -6.87 -20.30
C ASP A 32 -0.69 -6.15 -18.94
N LEU A 33 0.44 -5.49 -18.65
CA LEU A 33 0.67 -4.76 -17.39
C LEU A 33 1.04 -3.31 -17.69
N ASP A 34 0.11 -2.39 -17.42
CA ASP A 34 0.32 -0.97 -17.71
C ASP A 34 1.18 -0.28 -16.63
N SER A 35 0.94 -0.58 -15.36
CA SER A 35 1.63 0.02 -14.21
C SER A 35 1.60 -0.91 -12.99
N ALA A 36 2.45 -0.59 -12.00
CA ALA A 36 2.52 -1.35 -10.75
C ALA A 36 2.07 -0.48 -9.57
N ILE A 37 1.21 -1.05 -8.71
CA ILE A 37 0.83 -0.46 -7.43
C ILE A 37 1.63 -1.15 -6.33
N PHE A 38 2.40 -0.39 -5.57
CA PHE A 38 3.20 -0.89 -4.46
C PHE A 38 2.42 -0.89 -3.15
N VAL A 39 2.24 -2.05 -2.53
CA VAL A 39 1.57 -2.16 -1.22
C VAL A 39 2.61 -2.36 -0.12
N PHE A 40 2.63 -1.47 0.88
CA PHE A 40 3.58 -1.52 2.00
C PHE A 40 2.89 -1.78 3.33
N ASP A 41 3.42 -2.74 4.09
CA ASP A 41 2.95 -3.03 5.45
C ASP A 41 3.34 -1.93 6.46
N LYS A 42 2.61 -1.82 7.58
CA LYS A 42 2.84 -0.80 8.64
C LYS A 42 4.30 -0.79 9.15
N GLY A 43 4.95 -1.96 9.19
CA GLY A 43 6.37 -2.13 9.58
C GLY A 43 7.39 -1.54 8.60
N TYR A 44 6.98 -1.26 7.35
CA TYR A 44 7.85 -0.76 6.28
C TYR A 44 7.61 0.73 5.95
N VAL A 45 6.70 1.40 6.68
CA VAL A 45 6.39 2.83 6.49
C VAL A 45 7.63 3.70 6.70
N HIS A 46 8.03 4.40 5.62
CA HIS A 46 9.14 5.33 5.59
C HIS A 46 8.82 6.56 4.71
N TYR A 47 8.33 7.63 5.31
CA TYR A 47 7.80 8.80 4.58
C TYR A 47 8.79 9.47 3.62
N GLY A 48 10.09 9.54 3.97
CA GLY A 48 11.10 10.08 3.04
C GLY A 48 11.26 9.25 1.76
N ARG A 49 10.97 7.95 1.83
CA ARG A 49 11.01 7.05 0.68
C ARG A 49 9.74 7.23 -0.16
N PHE A 50 8.59 7.30 0.49
CA PHE A 50 7.31 7.59 -0.17
C PHE A 50 7.33 8.93 -0.90
N ALA A 51 7.97 9.96 -0.33
CA ALA A 51 8.20 11.22 -1.01
C ALA A 51 9.05 11.08 -2.28
N SER A 52 10.05 10.19 -2.28
CA SER A 52 10.89 9.92 -3.46
C SER A 52 10.09 9.16 -4.52
N MET A 53 9.38 8.10 -4.12
CA MET A 53 8.51 7.32 -5.01
C MET A 53 7.43 8.18 -5.66
N LYS A 54 6.77 9.07 -4.90
CA LYS A 54 5.79 10.01 -5.45
C LYS A 54 6.41 10.94 -6.50
N ASN A 55 7.63 11.43 -6.31
CA ASN A 55 8.32 12.25 -7.32
C ASN A 55 8.66 11.46 -8.59
N GLU A 56 8.88 10.16 -8.45
CA GLU A 56 9.16 9.25 -9.57
C GLU A 56 7.88 8.78 -10.27
N GLY A 57 6.70 9.24 -9.83
CA GLY A 57 5.41 8.85 -10.41
C GLY A 57 5.02 7.41 -10.10
N MET A 58 5.50 6.85 -8.99
CA MET A 58 5.15 5.49 -8.57
C MET A 58 3.93 5.49 -7.67
N ASP A 59 3.02 4.57 -7.94
CA ASP A 59 1.80 4.40 -7.17
C ASP A 59 1.97 3.46 -5.99
N PHE A 60 1.45 3.86 -4.83
CA PHE A 60 1.51 3.01 -3.65
C PHE A 60 0.32 3.19 -2.71
N VAL A 61 0.08 2.16 -1.91
CA VAL A 61 -0.83 2.17 -0.76
C VAL A 61 -0.06 1.68 0.47
N THR A 62 -0.21 2.38 1.59
CA THR A 62 0.42 2.02 2.86
C THR A 62 -0.44 2.45 4.04
N PRO A 63 -0.42 1.76 5.19
CA PRO A 63 -1.05 2.27 6.39
C PRO A 63 -0.40 3.57 6.83
N LEU A 64 -1.21 4.51 7.27
CA LEU A 64 -0.74 5.70 7.97
C LEU A 64 -0.39 5.31 9.41
N LYS A 65 0.82 5.65 9.88
CA LYS A 65 1.19 5.41 11.28
C LYS A 65 0.39 6.33 12.20
N ASP A 66 -0.08 5.78 13.29
CA ASP A 66 -0.69 6.51 14.39
C ASP A 66 0.24 7.66 14.84
N ASN A 67 -0.33 8.82 15.13
CA ASN A 67 0.39 10.05 15.49
C ASN A 67 1.28 10.66 14.38
N THR A 68 1.10 10.26 13.12
CA THR A 68 1.74 10.97 12.01
C THR A 68 1.18 12.38 11.91
N LYS A 69 2.05 13.38 12.03
CA LYS A 69 1.67 14.78 11.90
C LYS A 69 1.25 15.07 10.46
N HIS A 70 0.02 15.52 10.30
CA HIS A 70 -0.54 15.95 9.03
C HIS A 70 -1.60 17.02 9.24
N GLU A 71 -1.88 17.76 8.17
CA GLU A 71 -2.94 18.76 8.12
C GLU A 71 -3.87 18.40 6.96
N VAL A 72 -5.19 18.48 7.17
CA VAL A 72 -6.17 18.25 6.10
C VAL A 72 -6.18 19.49 5.21
N VAL A 73 -5.96 19.27 3.92
CA VAL A 73 -5.98 20.28 2.86
C VAL A 73 -7.38 20.37 2.26
N ASP A 74 -7.97 19.22 1.94
CA ASP A 74 -9.34 19.12 1.42
C ASP A 74 -10.00 17.80 1.83
N THR A 75 -11.33 17.78 1.88
CA THR A 75 -12.12 16.57 2.10
C THR A 75 -12.88 16.27 0.81
N LEU A 76 -12.45 15.24 0.10
CA LEU A 76 -13.00 14.83 -1.20
C LEU A 76 -14.36 14.15 -1.02
N HIS A 77 -14.42 13.20 -0.08
CA HIS A 77 -15.63 12.42 0.21
C HIS A 77 -15.74 12.08 1.70
N ASP A 78 -16.98 12.02 2.21
CA ASP A 78 -17.31 11.59 3.57
C ASP A 78 -18.72 10.98 3.52
N PHE A 79 -18.80 9.65 3.62
CA PHE A 79 -20.04 8.91 3.43
C PHE A 79 -20.11 7.63 4.27
N GLU A 80 -21.33 7.16 4.52
CA GLU A 80 -21.60 5.86 5.10
C GLU A 80 -21.75 4.82 3.99
N HIS A 81 -21.23 3.62 4.22
CA HIS A 81 -21.28 2.49 3.31
C HIS A 81 -21.73 1.23 4.05
N GLU A 82 -22.80 0.60 3.57
CA GLU A 82 -23.24 -0.71 4.06
C GLU A 82 -22.39 -1.81 3.41
N GLN A 83 -21.65 -2.55 4.24
CA GLN A 83 -20.94 -3.75 3.81
C GLN A 83 -21.89 -4.96 3.63
N SER A 84 -21.36 -6.01 3.00
CA SER A 84 -22.14 -7.20 2.59
C SER A 84 -22.74 -8.00 3.75
N ASP A 85 -22.25 -7.81 4.96
CA ASP A 85 -22.66 -8.44 6.22
C ASP A 85 -23.59 -7.55 7.08
N SER A 86 -24.13 -6.46 6.50
CA SER A 86 -24.95 -5.46 7.18
C SER A 86 -24.21 -4.63 8.24
N GLU A 87 -22.88 -4.58 8.18
CA GLU A 87 -22.09 -3.64 8.96
C GLU A 87 -22.01 -2.29 8.23
N GLU A 88 -22.33 -1.20 8.92
CA GLU A 88 -22.16 0.16 8.39
C GLU A 88 -20.74 0.63 8.72
N VAL A 89 -20.01 1.08 7.70
CA VAL A 89 -18.71 1.74 7.87
C VAL A 89 -18.80 3.17 7.37
N ARG A 90 -18.08 4.08 8.03
CA ARG A 90 -17.93 5.44 7.53
C ARG A 90 -16.59 5.60 6.85
N VAL A 91 -16.63 6.09 5.61
CA VAL A 91 -15.46 6.26 4.75
C VAL A 91 -15.20 7.75 4.57
N ILE A 92 -13.97 8.16 4.87
CA ILE A 92 -13.49 9.53 4.68
C ILE A 92 -12.29 9.52 3.73
N ASP A 93 -12.35 10.35 2.70
CA ASP A 93 -11.32 10.55 1.70
C ASP A 93 -10.87 12.01 1.72
N GLU A 94 -9.60 12.23 2.06
CA GLU A 94 -9.03 13.56 2.31
C GLU A 94 -7.69 13.73 1.61
N ASP A 95 -7.45 14.91 1.06
CA ASP A 95 -6.09 15.35 0.74
C ASP A 95 -5.45 15.91 2.01
N ILE A 96 -4.25 15.41 2.35
CA ILE A 96 -3.52 15.82 3.55
C ILE A 96 -2.09 16.24 3.21
N GLU A 97 -1.56 17.24 3.89
CA GLU A 97 -0.13 17.55 3.88
C GLU A 97 0.58 16.83 5.03
N LEU A 98 1.53 15.94 4.71
CA LEU A 98 2.36 15.29 5.72
C LEU A 98 3.44 16.23 6.25
N GLY A 99 3.33 16.65 7.51
CA GLY A 99 4.30 17.55 8.13
C GLY A 99 5.72 16.98 8.28
N THR A 100 5.91 15.66 8.12
CA THR A 100 7.25 15.03 8.14
C THR A 100 8.05 15.28 6.87
N VAL A 101 7.38 15.48 5.73
CA VAL A 101 8.00 15.63 4.41
C VAL A 101 7.53 16.87 3.65
N GLY A 102 6.53 17.59 4.16
CA GLY A 102 5.93 18.79 3.54
C GLY A 102 5.34 18.48 2.16
N ARG A 103 4.60 17.39 2.05
CA ARG A 103 4.01 16.94 0.78
C ARG A 103 2.59 16.46 0.99
N GLU A 104 1.76 16.76 0.01
CA GLU A 104 0.37 16.32 -0.05
C GLU A 104 0.29 14.85 -0.46
N TYR A 105 -0.71 14.15 0.05
CA TYR A 105 -1.09 12.77 -0.30
C TYR A 105 -2.57 12.59 -0.02
N GLN A 106 -3.19 11.62 -0.68
CA GLN A 106 -4.53 11.19 -0.33
C GLN A 106 -4.46 10.31 0.93
N LYS A 107 -5.35 10.58 1.88
CA LYS A 107 -5.59 9.79 3.09
C LYS A 107 -7.00 9.24 3.02
N VAL A 108 -7.09 7.91 3.05
CA VAL A 108 -8.35 7.19 3.15
C VAL A 108 -8.51 6.66 4.57
N THR A 109 -9.66 6.91 5.19
CA THR A 109 -10.02 6.43 6.52
C THR A 109 -11.29 5.60 6.40
N VAL A 110 -11.26 4.35 6.83
CA VAL A 110 -12.44 3.49 6.98
C VAL A 110 -12.65 3.28 8.48
N MET A 111 -13.74 3.83 9.00
CA MET A 111 -14.10 3.74 10.42
C MET A 111 -15.16 2.65 10.60
N HIS A 112 -14.89 1.77 11.55
CA HIS A 112 -15.77 0.68 11.95
C HIS A 112 -16.40 1.03 13.30
N ASP A 113 -17.63 0.56 13.54
CA ASP A 113 -18.34 0.86 14.79
C ASP A 113 -17.69 0.19 16.02
N ASP A 114 -17.16 -1.03 15.84
CA ASP A 114 -16.66 -1.87 16.94
C ASP A 114 -15.17 -2.27 16.79
N ASP A 115 -14.51 -1.86 15.69
CA ASP A 115 -13.12 -2.21 15.36
C ASP A 115 -12.22 -0.96 15.23
N ASP A 116 -10.90 -1.18 15.17
CA ASP A 116 -9.94 -0.10 14.96
C ASP A 116 -10.09 0.52 13.57
N ASP A 117 -10.05 1.85 13.48
CA ASP A 117 -10.06 2.57 12.20
C ASP A 117 -8.90 2.15 11.30
N GLU A 118 -9.21 1.89 10.04
CA GLU A 118 -8.21 1.62 9.01
C GLU A 118 -7.85 2.93 8.31
N VAL A 119 -6.58 3.34 8.42
CA VAL A 119 -6.11 4.60 7.82
C VAL A 119 -4.98 4.32 6.84
N TYR A 120 -5.16 4.78 5.60
CA TYR A 120 -4.26 4.56 4.48
C TYR A 120 -3.74 5.88 3.93
N LEU A 121 -2.51 5.85 3.45
CA LEU A 121 -1.86 6.90 2.68
C LEU A 121 -1.61 6.36 1.27
N THR A 122 -1.99 7.12 0.25
CA THR A 122 -1.87 6.68 -1.13
C THR A 122 -1.48 7.80 -2.09
N THR A 123 -0.98 7.42 -3.25
CA THR A 123 -0.79 8.30 -4.41
C THR A 123 -1.68 7.95 -5.59
N LEU A 124 -2.50 6.91 -5.44
CA LEU A 124 -3.50 6.54 -6.44
C LEU A 124 -4.42 7.72 -6.71
N SER A 125 -4.76 7.93 -7.98
CA SER A 125 -5.68 9.00 -8.36
C SER A 125 -7.08 8.68 -7.86
N SER A 126 -7.72 9.62 -7.16
CA SER A 126 -9.12 9.52 -6.73
C SER A 126 -10.10 9.45 -7.91
N ASP A 127 -9.67 9.84 -9.12
CA ASP A 127 -10.47 9.70 -10.35
C ASP A 127 -10.45 8.25 -10.89
N GLU A 128 -9.45 7.46 -10.51
CA GLU A 128 -9.24 6.08 -11.00
C GLU A 128 -9.57 5.02 -9.94
N PHE A 129 -9.35 5.34 -8.66
CA PHE A 129 -9.58 4.45 -7.54
C PHE A 129 -10.37 5.17 -6.46
N ASP A 130 -11.53 4.64 -6.09
CA ASP A 130 -12.27 5.16 -4.95
C ASP A 130 -11.65 4.72 -3.60
N ALA A 131 -12.09 5.35 -2.52
CA ALA A 131 -11.58 5.09 -1.19
C ALA A 131 -11.72 3.61 -0.74
N LEU A 132 -12.81 2.94 -1.12
CA LEU A 132 -13.01 1.53 -0.78
C LEU A 132 -12.11 0.62 -1.62
N GLU A 133 -11.86 0.96 -2.88
CA GLU A 133 -10.89 0.27 -3.73
C GLU A 133 -9.47 0.39 -3.18
N VAL A 134 -9.07 1.55 -2.65
CA VAL A 134 -7.78 1.73 -1.96
C VAL A 134 -7.66 0.78 -0.77
N ALA A 135 -8.71 0.70 0.06
CA ALA A 135 -8.75 -0.22 1.20
C ALA A 135 -8.68 -1.69 0.74
N LEU A 136 -9.41 -2.05 -0.32
CA LEU A 136 -9.40 -3.40 -0.90
C LEU A 136 -8.03 -3.79 -1.46
N ILE A 137 -7.35 -2.87 -2.16
CA ILE A 137 -5.99 -3.06 -2.67
C ILE A 137 -5.04 -3.40 -1.51
N TYR A 138 -5.15 -2.69 -0.38
CA TYR A 138 -4.39 -3.03 0.81
C TYR A 138 -4.81 -4.39 1.39
N GLY A 139 -6.10 -4.70 1.39
CA GLY A 139 -6.66 -5.97 1.87
C GLY A 139 -6.09 -7.22 1.16
N VAL A 140 -5.70 -7.11 -0.12
CA VAL A 140 -5.05 -8.21 -0.87
C VAL A 140 -3.76 -8.70 -0.17
N ARG A 141 -3.10 -7.86 0.62
CA ARG A 141 -1.95 -8.23 1.45
C ARG A 141 -2.24 -9.42 2.37
N TRP A 142 -3.45 -9.55 2.90
CA TRP A 142 -3.82 -10.68 3.77
C TRP A 142 -3.75 -12.03 3.03
N LEU A 143 -4.08 -12.06 1.74
CA LEU A 143 -3.94 -13.26 0.90
C LEU A 143 -2.47 -13.69 0.78
N ILE A 144 -1.54 -12.73 0.71
CA ILE A 144 -0.10 -13.02 0.69
C ILE A 144 0.34 -13.64 2.03
N GLU A 145 -0.14 -13.12 3.16
CA GLU A 145 0.14 -13.70 4.48
C GLU A 145 -0.39 -15.13 4.62
N ILE A 146 -1.61 -15.39 4.14
CA ILE A 146 -2.17 -16.74 4.10
C ILE A 146 -1.30 -17.64 3.23
N MET A 147 -0.96 -17.20 2.02
CA MET A 147 -0.10 -17.99 1.12
C MET A 147 1.23 -18.34 1.80
N PHE A 148 1.90 -17.40 2.47
CA PHE A 148 3.13 -17.69 3.20
C PHE A 148 2.92 -18.62 4.39
N ARG A 149 1.78 -18.51 5.08
CA ARG A 149 1.40 -19.42 6.18
C ARG A 149 1.24 -20.84 5.67
N GLU A 150 0.48 -21.04 4.60
CA GLU A 150 0.28 -22.32 3.94
C GLU A 150 1.60 -22.88 3.43
N LEU A 151 2.41 -22.08 2.73
CA LEU A 151 3.73 -22.49 2.25
C LEU A 151 4.62 -22.99 3.40
N LYS A 152 4.65 -22.28 4.54
CA LYS A 152 5.41 -22.72 5.72
C LYS A 152 4.87 -24.04 6.30
N GLN A 153 3.56 -24.22 6.33
CA GLN A 153 2.92 -25.46 6.80
C GLN A 153 3.27 -26.66 5.89
N TYR A 154 3.17 -26.50 4.57
CA TYR A 154 3.44 -27.60 3.63
C TYR A 154 4.93 -27.92 3.44
N THR A 155 5.82 -26.94 3.62
CA THR A 155 7.26 -27.14 3.40
C THR A 155 8.04 -27.48 4.66
N ASN A 156 7.43 -27.40 5.85
CA ASN A 156 8.10 -27.54 7.15
C ASN A 156 9.28 -26.55 7.35
N ILE A 157 9.34 -25.49 6.55
CA ILE A 157 10.37 -24.46 6.60
C ILE A 157 10.00 -23.47 7.71
N GLN A 158 10.65 -23.60 8.86
CA GLN A 158 10.43 -22.70 10.00
C GLN A 158 11.15 -21.35 9.85
N ARG A 159 12.12 -21.24 8.91
CA ARG A 159 12.94 -20.03 8.77
C ARG A 159 13.44 -19.83 7.34
N PHE A 160 13.00 -18.76 6.69
CA PHE A 160 13.70 -18.23 5.51
C PHE A 160 14.93 -17.48 6.02
N THR A 161 16.12 -17.99 5.71
CA THR A 161 17.37 -17.30 6.05
C THR A 161 17.95 -16.77 4.76
N VAL A 162 18.04 -15.44 4.64
CA VAL A 162 18.71 -14.80 3.51
C VAL A 162 20.22 -14.90 3.78
N GLN A 163 20.94 -15.70 3.00
CA GLN A 163 22.40 -15.63 3.00
C GLN A 163 22.82 -14.37 2.22
N SER A 164 23.75 -13.63 2.82
CA SER A 164 24.35 -12.40 2.29
C SER A 164 25.62 -12.72 1.52
#